data_AF-A0A0C9THC2-F1
#
_entry.id   AF-A0A0C9THC2-F1
#
_cell.length_a   1.000
_cell.length_b   1.000
_cell.length_c   1.000
_cell.angle_alpha   90.00
_cell.angle_beta   90.00
_cell.angle_gamma   90.00
#
_symmetry.space_group_name_H-M   'P 1'
#
loop_
_entity.id
_entity.type
_entity.pdbx_description
1 polymer ?
#
loop_
_entity_poly.entity_id
_entity_poly.type
_entity_poly.pdbx_seq_one_letter_code
_entity_poly.pdbx_strand_id
1 'polypeptide(L)'
;TQNPHNIDPPDYGAERYAPARQPLVANFDISHEEAAQRLLEIWTAQNQLERQDWNARRDVEAEEARQEQDRLLRQREDADRLRLQEEEAARQEERKKNRNKFLPFNDVKVASTIPITPSPHALRKLRKGEYVELHYFTNKGLAEAQSISHSVDDDALALLQDEQGLHSFVPIAAAKAKESVIPDHELTWPQIDEATHRLLQAMKECGWEEDRVGAHLQFWMNLSAHEWRHDPEDAARQALIVYQATYRRRWHDTLGTASSFNLKYLDEEALIKI
;
A
#
# COMPACT_ATOMS: atom_id res chain seq x y z
N THR A 1 19.02 9.59 61.96
CA THR A 1 20.24 9.85 62.74
C THR A 1 20.62 11.31 62.57
N GLN A 2 21.03 12.01 63.62
CA GLN A 2 21.40 13.42 63.55
C GLN A 2 22.73 13.58 62.77
N ASN A 3 22.88 14.65 61.98
CA ASN A 3 24.12 14.92 61.24
C ASN A 3 25.24 15.30 62.21
N PRO A 4 26.34 14.53 62.33
CA PRO A 4 27.44 14.81 63.27
C PRO A 4 28.22 16.10 62.93
N HIS A 5 28.03 16.65 61.73
CA HIS A 5 28.54 17.99 61.39
C HIS A 5 27.79 19.12 62.11
N ASN A 6 26.55 18.87 62.56
CA ASN A 6 25.69 19.86 63.19
C ASN A 6 25.64 19.74 64.72
N ILE A 7 26.53 18.95 65.33
CA ILE A 7 26.60 18.75 66.77
C ILE A 7 27.76 19.58 67.33
N ASP A 8 27.44 20.52 68.22
CA ASP A 8 28.42 21.33 68.93
C ASP A 8 29.13 20.53 70.04
N PRO A 9 30.42 20.81 70.32
CA PRO A 9 31.15 20.14 71.40
C PRO A 9 30.49 20.43 72.76
N PRO A 10 30.26 19.40 73.59
CA PRO A 10 29.79 19.59 74.96
C PRO A 10 30.82 20.39 75.76
N ASP A 11 30.36 21.42 76.47
CA ASP A 11 31.20 22.14 77.43
C ASP A 11 31.42 21.28 78.69
N TYR A 12 32.48 20.47 78.67
CA TYR A 12 32.92 19.61 79.77
C TYR A 12 33.54 20.38 80.95
N GLY A 13 33.72 21.70 80.86
CA GLY A 13 34.14 22.55 81.98
C GLY A 13 32.99 22.90 82.92
N ALA A 14 31.75 22.89 82.42
CA ALA A 14 30.56 23.20 83.21
C ALA A 14 30.38 22.27 84.43
N GLU A 15 29.83 22.82 85.51
CA GLU A 15 29.64 22.10 86.79
C GLU A 15 28.80 20.82 86.65
N ARG A 16 27.85 20.79 85.70
CA ARG A 16 27.02 19.61 85.39
C ARG A 16 27.83 18.36 85.02
N TYR A 17 29.07 18.53 84.54
CA TYR A 17 29.97 17.41 84.18
C TYR A 17 30.98 17.08 85.29
N ALA A 18 30.95 17.75 86.45
CA ALA A 18 31.81 17.43 87.58
C ALA A 18 31.75 15.93 87.97
N PRO A 19 30.56 15.26 88.00
CA PRO A 19 30.49 13.82 88.26
C PRO A 19 31.22 12.95 87.23
N ALA A 20 31.31 13.40 85.97
CA ALA A 20 32.03 12.68 84.91
C ALA A 20 33.55 12.90 84.98
N ARG A 21 34.00 14.04 85.54
CA ARG A 21 35.42 14.37 85.74
C ARG A 21 35.99 13.73 87.01
N GLN A 22 35.20 13.58 88.07
CA GLN A 22 35.65 13.10 89.39
C GLN A 22 36.40 11.74 89.36
N PRO A 23 35.95 10.72 88.60
CA PRO A 23 36.67 9.44 88.52
C PRO A 23 38.01 9.56 87.79
N LEU A 24 38.13 10.48 86.82
CA LEU A 24 39.39 10.72 86.10
C LEU A 24 40.40 11.44 87.00
N VAL A 25 39.94 12.43 87.76
CA VAL A 25 40.76 13.12 88.77
C VAL A 25 41.25 12.14 89.83
N ALA A 26 40.36 11.33 90.41
CA ALA A 26 40.71 10.41 91.50
C ALA A 26 41.62 9.24 91.08
N ASN A 27 41.47 8.75 89.84
CA ASN A 27 42.23 7.56 89.38
C ASN A 27 43.56 7.91 88.70
N PHE A 28 43.71 9.13 88.17
CA PHE A 28 44.89 9.54 87.41
C PHE A 28 45.66 10.73 88.01
N ASP A 29 45.21 11.26 89.15
CA ASP A 29 45.82 12.40 89.86
C ASP A 29 46.01 13.65 88.98
N ILE A 30 44.99 13.95 88.16
CA ILE A 30 44.95 15.11 87.25
C ILE A 30 43.95 16.16 87.74
N SER A 31 44.10 17.41 87.32
CA SER A 31 43.14 18.47 87.62
C SER A 31 41.79 18.27 86.91
N HIS A 32 40.73 18.92 87.42
CA HIS A 32 39.43 18.92 86.74
C HIS A 32 39.50 19.57 85.34
N GLU A 33 40.41 20.52 85.12
CA GLU A 33 40.62 21.13 83.80
C GLU A 33 41.22 20.10 82.82
N GLU A 34 42.24 19.36 83.25
CA GLU A 34 42.83 18.27 82.46
C GLU A 34 41.82 17.14 82.21
N ALA A 35 40.99 16.80 83.20
CA ALA A 35 39.93 15.81 83.02
C ALA A 35 38.86 16.26 82.00
N ALA A 36 38.49 17.56 82.00
CA ALA A 36 37.58 18.13 80.99
C ALA A 36 38.20 18.08 79.58
N GLN A 37 39.50 18.39 79.47
CA GLN A 37 40.24 18.33 78.22
C GLN A 37 40.30 16.89 77.66
N ARG A 38 40.55 15.89 78.51
CA ARG A 38 40.53 14.47 78.10
C ARG A 38 39.16 14.03 77.59
N LEU A 39 38.07 14.46 78.24
CA LEU A 39 36.71 14.16 77.78
C LEU A 39 36.39 14.83 76.45
N LEU A 40 36.86 16.07 76.25
CA LEU A 40 36.75 16.76 74.97
C LEU A 40 37.52 16.05 73.86
N GLU A 41 38.75 15.61 74.13
CA GLU A 41 39.58 14.84 73.18
C GLU A 41 38.89 13.55 72.74
N ILE A 42 38.32 12.80 73.69
CA ILE A 42 37.56 11.56 73.41
C ILE A 42 36.34 11.87 72.55
N TRP A 43 35.57 12.90 72.90
CA TRP A 43 34.40 13.31 72.13
C TRP A 43 34.77 13.76 70.71
N THR A 44 35.84 14.54 70.56
CA THR A 44 36.32 14.99 69.24
C THR A 44 36.75 13.82 68.37
N ALA A 45 37.48 12.84 68.92
CA ALA A 45 37.87 11.64 68.19
C ALA A 45 36.65 10.81 67.74
N GLN A 46 35.66 10.65 68.63
CA GLN A 46 34.42 9.93 68.31
C GLN A 46 33.59 10.66 67.24
N ASN A 47 33.37 11.97 67.41
CA ASN A 47 32.63 12.78 66.45
C ASN A 47 33.33 12.83 65.07
N GLN A 48 34.67 12.81 65.04
CA GLN A 48 35.43 12.71 63.80
C GLN A 48 35.16 11.40 63.06
N LEU A 49 35.12 10.27 63.77
CA LEU A 49 34.77 8.97 63.18
C LEU A 49 33.32 8.97 62.67
N GLU A 50 32.37 9.49 63.46
CA GLU A 50 30.97 9.59 63.07
C GLU A 50 30.77 10.46 61.82
N ARG A 51 31.54 11.56 61.68
CA ARG A 51 31.56 12.41 60.48
C ARG A 51 32.12 11.68 59.26
N GLN A 52 33.16 10.86 59.43
CA GLN A 52 33.72 10.03 58.35
C GLN A 52 32.69 8.99 57.87
N ASP A 53 32.05 8.27 58.79
CA ASP A 53 31.00 7.30 58.46
C ASP A 53 29.78 7.95 57.83
N TRP A 54 29.43 9.17 58.25
CA TRP A 54 28.36 9.96 57.65
C TRP A 54 28.71 10.37 56.21
N ASN A 55 29.92 10.88 55.97
CA ASN A 55 30.38 11.26 54.64
C ASN A 55 30.47 10.05 53.71
N ALA A 56 31.03 8.93 54.18
CA ALA A 56 31.11 7.70 53.41
C ALA A 56 29.72 7.20 52.97
N ARG A 57 28.72 7.25 53.86
CA ARG A 57 27.32 6.93 53.49
C ARG A 57 26.75 7.87 52.45
N ARG A 58 27.00 9.17 52.58
CA ARG A 58 26.55 10.19 51.61
C ARG A 58 27.20 9.99 50.24
N ASP A 59 28.46 9.62 50.20
CA ASP A 59 29.18 9.36 48.95
C ASP A 59 28.64 8.13 48.23
N VAL A 60 28.35 7.04 48.96
CA VAL A 60 27.72 5.83 48.42
C VAL A 60 26.32 6.16 47.86
N GLU A 61 25.48 6.85 48.63
CA GLU A 61 24.13 7.22 48.19
C GLU A 61 24.17 8.16 46.98
N ALA A 62 25.14 9.09 46.92
CA ALA A 62 25.32 9.95 45.77
C ALA A 62 25.78 9.18 44.52
N GLU A 63 26.61 8.16 44.69
CA GLU A 63 27.05 7.28 43.59
C GLU A 63 25.90 6.38 43.10
N GLU A 64 25.13 5.78 44.01
CA GLU A 64 23.94 5.00 43.67
C GLU A 64 22.91 5.85 42.92
N ALA A 65 22.68 7.10 43.37
CA ALA A 65 21.79 8.04 42.69
C ALA A 65 22.27 8.38 41.27
N ARG A 66 23.60 8.56 41.07
CA ARG A 66 24.18 8.77 39.73
C ARG A 66 24.00 7.55 38.83
N GLN A 67 24.27 6.36 39.35
CA GLN A 67 24.12 5.11 38.59
C GLN A 67 22.68 4.84 38.20
N GLU A 68 21.72 5.09 39.09
CA GLU A 68 20.30 4.94 38.78
C GLU A 68 19.85 5.98 37.74
N GLN A 69 20.31 7.23 37.84
CA GLN A 69 20.04 8.25 36.84
C GLN A 69 20.56 7.84 35.45
N ASP A 70 21.80 7.37 35.37
CA ASP A 70 22.40 6.89 34.12
C ASP A 70 21.64 5.70 33.54
N ARG A 71 21.19 4.78 34.40
CA ARG A 71 20.38 3.64 33.99
C ARG A 71 19.04 4.07 33.40
N LEU A 72 18.35 5.03 34.03
CA LEU A 72 17.09 5.57 33.53
C LEU A 72 17.28 6.30 32.19
N LEU A 73 18.37 7.04 32.03
CA LEU A 73 18.71 7.69 30.76
C LEU A 73 18.91 6.67 29.64
N ARG A 74 19.71 5.61 29.89
CA ARG A 74 19.92 4.54 28.91
C ARG A 74 18.63 3.83 28.52
N GLN A 75 17.79 3.51 29.50
CA GLN A 75 16.48 2.89 29.22
C GLN A 75 15.59 3.78 28.35
N ARG A 76 15.61 5.10 28.57
CA ARG A 76 14.86 6.05 27.77
C ARG A 76 15.39 6.13 26.34
N GLU A 77 16.71 6.21 26.17
CA GLU A 77 17.36 6.22 24.85
C GLU A 77 17.07 4.94 24.06
N ASP A 78 17.11 3.78 24.71
CA ASP A 78 16.79 2.50 24.09
C ASP A 78 15.31 2.40 23.72
N ALA A 79 14.41 2.89 24.57
CA ALA A 79 12.97 2.94 24.26
C ALA A 79 12.68 3.89 23.07
N ASP A 80 13.32 5.05 23.02
CA ASP A 80 13.18 5.98 21.90
C ASP A 80 13.75 5.40 20.60
N ARG A 81 14.89 4.70 20.67
CA ARG A 81 15.48 3.98 19.52
C ARG A 81 14.56 2.88 19.01
N LEU A 82 13.99 2.08 19.91
CA LEU A 82 13.07 1.01 19.55
C LEU A 82 11.81 1.58 18.88
N ARG A 83 11.22 2.64 19.44
CA ARG A 83 10.06 3.31 18.84
C ARG A 83 10.34 3.80 17.42
N LEU A 84 11.52 4.39 17.19
CA LEU A 84 11.90 4.86 15.86
C LEU A 84 12.06 3.69 14.87
N GLN A 85 12.66 2.57 15.30
CA GLN A 85 12.77 1.37 14.49
C GLN A 85 11.40 0.77 14.16
N GLU A 86 10.49 0.71 15.12
CA GLU A 86 9.11 0.24 14.91
C GLU A 86 8.35 1.15 13.94
N GLU A 87 8.47 2.47 14.07
CA GLU A 87 7.83 3.42 13.15
C GLU A 87 8.39 3.29 11.72
N GLU A 88 9.71 3.15 11.59
CA GLU A 88 10.34 2.93 10.28
C GLU A 88 9.93 1.59 9.68
N ALA A 89 9.91 0.52 10.47
CA ALA A 89 9.44 -0.80 10.03
C ALA A 89 7.98 -0.75 9.57
N ALA A 90 7.11 -0.08 10.34
CA ALA A 90 5.71 0.14 9.97
C ALA A 90 5.58 0.94 8.67
N ARG A 91 6.41 1.98 8.48
CA ARG A 91 6.45 2.77 7.24
C ARG A 91 6.90 1.93 6.05
N GLN A 92 7.91 1.07 6.23
CA GLN A 92 8.36 0.16 5.17
C GLN A 92 7.30 -0.91 4.85
N GLU A 93 6.61 -1.43 5.87
CA GLU A 93 5.51 -2.37 5.69
C GLU A 93 4.34 -1.72 4.95
N GLU A 94 3.98 -0.50 5.30
CA GLU A 94 2.99 0.32 4.57
C GLU A 94 3.40 0.53 3.11
N ARG A 95 4.68 0.83 2.85
CA ARG A 95 5.19 0.97 1.47
C ARG A 95 5.15 -0.34 0.68
N LYS A 96 5.32 -1.49 1.36
CA LYS A 96 5.19 -2.82 0.74
C LYS A 96 3.74 -3.16 0.44
N LYS A 97 2.83 -2.97 1.40
CA LYS A 97 1.39 -3.27 1.26
C LYS A 97 0.72 -2.34 0.24
N ASN A 98 1.02 -1.04 0.32
CA ASN A 98 0.42 0.01 -0.48
C ASN A 98 1.37 0.52 -1.57
N ARG A 99 2.08 -0.37 -2.25
CA ARG A 99 3.13 -0.03 -3.22
C ARG A 99 2.69 1.05 -4.22
N ASN A 100 1.47 0.94 -4.77
CA ASN A 100 0.94 1.90 -5.75
C ASN A 100 0.85 3.32 -5.21
N LYS A 101 0.54 3.52 -3.92
CA LYS A 101 0.47 4.84 -3.26
C LYS A 101 1.82 5.55 -3.22
N PHE A 102 2.91 4.79 -3.21
CA PHE A 102 4.26 5.30 -3.05
C PHE A 102 5.12 5.20 -4.32
N LEU A 103 4.54 4.77 -5.45
CA LEU A 103 5.22 4.84 -6.73
C LEU A 103 5.38 6.32 -7.15
N PRO A 104 6.54 6.71 -7.72
CA PRO A 104 6.69 8.04 -8.28
C PRO A 104 5.69 8.23 -9.42
N PHE A 105 5.07 9.41 -9.49
CA PHE A 105 4.25 9.80 -10.62
C PHE A 105 5.14 10.39 -11.73
N ASN A 106 4.69 10.31 -12.97
CA ASN A 106 5.38 10.93 -14.09
C ASN A 106 5.13 12.44 -14.09
N ASP A 107 6.20 13.24 -14.18
CA ASP A 107 6.12 14.69 -14.32
C ASP A 107 5.79 15.08 -15.77
N VAL A 108 4.58 14.69 -16.20
CA VAL A 108 4.05 14.98 -17.53
C VAL A 108 2.75 15.74 -17.40
N LYS A 109 2.55 16.74 -18.27
CA LYS A 109 1.31 17.49 -18.32
C LYS A 109 0.16 16.53 -18.61
N VAL A 110 -0.90 16.61 -17.81
CA VAL A 110 -2.17 15.92 -18.08
C VAL A 110 -2.59 16.22 -19.52
N ALA A 111 -2.85 15.16 -20.29
CA ALA A 111 -3.41 15.30 -21.62
C ALA A 111 -4.72 16.06 -21.54
N SER A 112 -4.93 17.04 -22.42
CA SER A 112 -6.15 17.86 -22.45
C SER A 112 -7.43 17.05 -22.70
N THR A 113 -7.30 15.77 -23.06
CA THR A 113 -8.39 14.86 -23.32
C THR A 113 -8.18 13.60 -22.50
N ILE A 114 -9.18 13.22 -21.70
CA ILE A 114 -9.18 11.92 -21.01
C ILE A 114 -9.24 10.85 -22.11
N PRO A 115 -8.26 9.94 -22.20
CA PRO A 115 -8.31 8.89 -23.20
C PRO A 115 -9.52 8.01 -22.92
N ILE A 116 -10.47 8.00 -23.86
CA ILE A 116 -11.62 7.10 -23.82
C ILE A 116 -11.10 5.70 -24.09
N THR A 117 -10.97 4.88 -23.04
CA THR A 117 -10.42 3.53 -23.14
C THR A 117 -11.54 2.50 -23.23
N PRO A 118 -11.39 1.45 -24.07
CA PRO A 118 -12.30 0.32 -24.08
C PRO A 118 -12.40 -0.36 -22.72
N SER A 119 -13.47 -1.12 -22.50
CA SER A 119 -13.69 -1.80 -21.22
C SER A 119 -12.48 -2.69 -20.85
N PRO A 120 -12.08 -2.76 -19.56
CA PRO A 120 -11.01 -3.66 -19.13
C PRO A 120 -11.29 -5.13 -19.49
N HIS A 121 -12.57 -5.52 -19.53
CA HIS A 121 -13.01 -6.83 -19.98
C HIS A 121 -12.63 -7.09 -21.45
N ALA A 122 -12.98 -6.17 -22.36
CA ALA A 122 -12.65 -6.25 -23.77
C ALA A 122 -11.13 -6.33 -23.99
N LEU A 123 -10.35 -5.47 -23.32
CA LEU A 123 -8.89 -5.49 -23.41
C LEU A 123 -8.29 -6.81 -22.88
N ARG A 124 -8.85 -7.39 -21.82
CA ARG A 124 -8.40 -8.69 -21.30
C ARG A 124 -8.64 -9.82 -22.29
N LYS A 125 -9.82 -9.89 -22.90
CA LYS A 125 -10.12 -10.88 -23.95
C LYS A 125 -9.18 -10.69 -25.15
N LEU A 126 -8.99 -9.45 -25.58
CA LEU A 126 -8.14 -9.12 -26.71
C LEU A 126 -6.67 -9.53 -26.48
N ARG A 127 -6.11 -9.32 -25.28
CA ARG A 127 -4.75 -9.79 -24.93
C ARG A 127 -4.61 -11.31 -24.96
N LYS A 128 -5.68 -12.06 -24.73
CA LYS A 128 -5.69 -13.52 -24.76
C LYS A 128 -5.87 -14.10 -26.16
N GLY A 129 -6.09 -13.26 -27.17
CA GLY A 129 -6.44 -13.75 -28.50
C GLY A 129 -7.92 -14.10 -28.69
N GLU A 130 -8.75 -13.89 -27.67
CA GLU A 130 -10.17 -14.24 -27.71
C GLU A 130 -10.98 -13.25 -28.55
N TYR A 131 -12.10 -13.70 -29.11
CA TYR A 131 -13.06 -12.85 -29.80
C TYR A 131 -13.64 -11.76 -28.88
N VAL A 132 -13.70 -10.53 -29.36
CA VAL A 132 -14.27 -9.39 -28.64
C VAL A 132 -15.25 -8.64 -29.52
N GLU A 133 -16.48 -8.48 -29.06
CA GLU A 133 -17.55 -7.77 -29.76
C GLU A 133 -17.15 -6.33 -30.11
N LEU A 134 -17.48 -5.89 -31.32
CA LEU A 134 -17.18 -4.53 -31.79
C LEU A 134 -17.88 -3.45 -30.96
N HIS A 135 -19.03 -3.78 -30.33
CA HIS A 135 -19.77 -2.88 -29.44
C HIS A 135 -18.87 -2.18 -28.42
N TYR A 136 -17.92 -2.89 -27.81
CA TYR A 136 -17.00 -2.34 -26.81
C TYR A 136 -16.11 -1.20 -27.32
N PHE A 137 -15.97 -1.06 -28.64
CA PHE A 137 -15.18 -0.04 -29.31
C PHE A 137 -16.04 1.07 -29.94
N THR A 138 -17.37 0.92 -29.94
CA THR A 138 -18.31 1.97 -30.38
C THR A 138 -18.36 3.13 -29.38
N ASN A 139 -18.84 4.30 -29.81
CA ASN A 139 -19.05 5.42 -28.88
C ASN A 139 -19.95 5.05 -27.69
N LYS A 140 -21.00 4.27 -27.95
CA LYS A 140 -21.93 3.78 -26.92
C LYS A 140 -21.22 2.85 -25.94
N GLY A 141 -20.52 1.82 -26.42
CA GLY A 141 -19.82 0.88 -25.55
C GLY A 141 -18.71 1.52 -24.72
N LEU A 142 -18.05 2.56 -25.24
CA LEU A 142 -17.07 3.35 -24.48
C LEU A 142 -17.71 4.18 -23.37
N ALA A 143 -18.85 4.84 -23.64
CA ALA A 143 -19.59 5.58 -22.63
C ALA A 143 -20.12 4.65 -21.52
N GLU A 144 -20.59 3.46 -21.90
CA GLU A 144 -20.99 2.41 -20.96
C GLU A 144 -19.81 1.98 -20.08
N ALA A 145 -18.63 1.70 -20.67
CA ALA A 145 -17.44 1.33 -19.92
C ALA A 145 -17.00 2.40 -18.91
N GLN A 146 -17.06 3.68 -19.29
CA GLN A 146 -16.75 4.80 -18.39
C GLN A 146 -17.75 4.90 -17.24
N SER A 147 -19.05 4.81 -17.52
CA SER A 147 -20.08 4.91 -16.47
C SER A 147 -19.99 3.77 -15.45
N ILE A 148 -19.68 2.55 -15.89
CA ILE A 148 -19.48 1.40 -14.99
C ILE A 148 -18.25 1.62 -14.09
N SER A 149 -17.16 2.16 -14.62
CA SER A 149 -15.93 2.43 -13.84
C SER A 149 -16.13 3.44 -12.70
N HIS A 150 -17.13 4.31 -12.80
CA HIS A 150 -17.43 5.34 -11.81
C HIS A 150 -18.57 4.97 -10.83
N SER A 151 -19.36 3.93 -11.14
CA SER A 151 -20.67 3.71 -10.49
C SER A 151 -20.76 2.49 -9.58
N VAL A 152 -19.82 1.55 -9.61
CA VAL A 152 -19.99 0.25 -8.91
C VAL A 152 -18.90 0.09 -7.86
N ASP A 153 -19.31 -0.14 -6.62
CA ASP A 153 -18.43 -0.69 -5.59
C ASP A 153 -17.95 -2.07 -6.09
N ASP A 154 -16.64 -2.20 -6.33
CA ASP A 154 -16.04 -3.33 -7.07
C ASP A 154 -16.34 -4.70 -6.41
N ASP A 155 -16.74 -4.67 -5.14
CA ASP A 155 -17.09 -5.84 -4.32
C ASP A 155 -18.56 -6.31 -4.45
N ALA A 156 -19.42 -5.61 -5.19
CA ALA A 156 -20.82 -6.00 -5.34
C ALA A 156 -20.99 -7.10 -6.41
N LEU A 157 -21.53 -8.26 -5.99
CA LEU A 157 -21.74 -9.43 -6.86
C LEU A 157 -23.22 -9.59 -7.27
N ALA A 158 -23.45 -9.87 -8.56
CA ALA A 158 -24.72 -10.33 -9.11
C ALA A 158 -24.71 -11.86 -9.24
N LEU A 159 -25.85 -12.48 -8.98
CA LEU A 159 -26.09 -13.89 -9.26
C LEU A 159 -26.65 -14.02 -10.69
N LEU A 160 -25.90 -14.62 -11.61
CA LEU A 160 -26.35 -14.91 -12.97
C LEU A 160 -26.58 -16.41 -13.16
N GLN A 161 -27.61 -16.76 -13.93
CA GLN A 161 -27.87 -18.12 -14.37
C GLN A 161 -27.39 -18.27 -15.83
N ASP A 162 -26.65 -19.33 -16.14
CA ASP A 162 -26.29 -19.67 -17.52
C ASP A 162 -27.43 -20.41 -18.25
N GLU A 163 -27.25 -20.67 -19.55
CA GLU A 163 -28.25 -21.35 -20.38
C GLU A 163 -28.49 -22.81 -19.96
N GLN A 164 -27.61 -23.38 -19.13
CA GLN A 164 -27.70 -24.72 -18.58
C GLN A 164 -28.31 -24.72 -17.17
N GLY A 165 -28.72 -23.55 -16.66
CA GLY A 165 -29.36 -23.39 -15.37
C GLY A 165 -28.41 -23.26 -14.18
N LEU A 166 -27.09 -23.19 -14.40
CA LEU A 166 -26.09 -23.06 -13.35
C LEU A 166 -25.94 -21.60 -12.91
N HIS A 167 -25.95 -21.39 -11.59
CA HIS A 167 -25.81 -20.07 -11.01
C HIS A 167 -24.33 -19.74 -10.71
N SER A 168 -23.88 -18.55 -11.11
CA SER A 168 -22.55 -18.02 -10.86
C SER A 168 -22.61 -16.62 -10.25
N PHE A 169 -21.71 -16.33 -9.32
CA PHE A 169 -21.52 -14.97 -8.81
C PHE A 169 -20.52 -14.24 -9.70
N VAL A 170 -20.96 -13.13 -10.28
CA VAL A 170 -20.09 -12.25 -11.08
C VAL A 170 -20.16 -10.83 -10.54
N PRO A 171 -19.11 -10.01 -10.67
CA PRO A 171 -19.20 -8.59 -10.36
C PRO A 171 -20.37 -7.93 -11.11
N ILE A 172 -21.16 -7.09 -10.43
CA ILE A 172 -22.32 -6.40 -11.03
C ILE A 172 -21.93 -5.64 -12.30
N ALA A 173 -20.73 -5.05 -12.30
CA ALA A 173 -20.14 -4.39 -13.46
C ALA A 173 -20.06 -5.31 -14.69
N ALA A 174 -19.66 -6.57 -14.51
CA ALA A 174 -19.57 -7.56 -15.58
C ALA A 174 -20.95 -8.06 -16.04
N ALA A 175 -21.90 -8.21 -15.11
CA ALA A 175 -23.27 -8.60 -15.43
C ALA A 175 -23.98 -7.55 -16.29
N LYS A 176 -23.94 -6.28 -15.88
CA LYS A 176 -24.56 -5.17 -16.63
C LYS A 176 -23.92 -4.95 -17.99
N ALA A 177 -22.59 -5.08 -18.09
CA ALA A 177 -21.90 -4.99 -19.37
C ALA A 177 -22.34 -6.09 -20.35
N LYS A 178 -22.68 -7.31 -19.88
CA LYS A 178 -23.14 -8.39 -20.76
C LYS A 178 -24.54 -8.14 -21.32
N GLU A 179 -25.41 -7.49 -20.55
CA GLU A 179 -26.81 -7.23 -20.93
C GLU A 179 -26.95 -6.08 -21.95
N SER A 180 -25.95 -5.20 -22.07
CA SER A 180 -25.95 -4.05 -22.99
C SER A 180 -25.17 -4.26 -24.30
N VAL A 181 -24.46 -5.38 -24.45
CA VAL A 181 -23.58 -5.61 -25.62
C VAL A 181 -24.38 -5.96 -26.86
N ILE A 182 -24.27 -5.11 -27.88
CA ILE A 182 -24.86 -5.36 -29.19
C ILE A 182 -24.01 -6.40 -29.93
N PRO A 183 -24.60 -7.52 -30.39
CA PRO A 183 -23.91 -8.49 -31.23
C PRO A 183 -23.41 -7.86 -32.53
N ASP A 184 -22.25 -8.29 -33.01
CA ASP A 184 -21.64 -7.75 -34.23
C ASP A 184 -22.53 -7.76 -35.49
N HIS A 185 -23.42 -8.75 -35.61
CA HIS A 185 -24.31 -8.88 -36.77
C HIS A 185 -25.53 -7.95 -36.69
N GLU A 186 -25.76 -7.32 -35.53
CA GLU A 186 -26.81 -6.32 -35.29
C GLU A 186 -26.26 -4.89 -35.30
N LEU A 187 -24.94 -4.72 -35.50
CA LEU A 187 -24.34 -3.40 -35.59
C LEU A 187 -24.65 -2.74 -36.93
N THR A 188 -24.90 -1.44 -36.88
CA THR A 188 -24.99 -0.61 -38.08
C THR A 188 -23.61 -0.31 -38.65
N TRP A 189 -23.54 -0.01 -39.95
CA TRP A 189 -22.29 0.39 -40.59
C TRP A 189 -21.56 1.56 -39.91
N PRO A 190 -22.23 2.66 -39.52
CA PRO A 190 -21.56 3.73 -38.78
C PRO A 190 -20.93 3.25 -37.47
N GLN A 191 -21.59 2.32 -36.75
CA GLN A 191 -21.03 1.75 -35.51
C GLN A 191 -19.81 0.85 -35.80
N ILE A 192 -19.82 0.11 -36.91
CA ILE A 192 -18.66 -0.67 -37.35
C ILE A 192 -17.51 0.28 -37.71
N ASP A 193 -17.76 1.33 -38.48
CA ASP A 193 -16.75 2.33 -38.86
C ASP A 193 -16.14 3.01 -37.62
N GLU A 194 -16.96 3.35 -36.61
CA GLU A 194 -16.48 3.86 -35.32
C GLU A 194 -15.58 2.85 -34.59
N ALA A 195 -16.00 1.58 -34.54
CA ALA A 195 -15.37 0.54 -33.74
C ALA A 195 -14.07 0.01 -34.35
N THR A 196 -13.99 -0.13 -35.67
CA THR A 196 -12.87 -0.77 -36.37
C THR A 196 -11.53 -0.06 -36.14
N HIS A 197 -11.50 1.27 -36.26
CA HIS A 197 -10.28 2.04 -36.01
C HIS A 197 -9.75 1.84 -34.59
N ARG A 198 -10.65 1.86 -33.60
CA ARG A 198 -10.32 1.69 -32.18
C ARG A 198 -9.92 0.26 -31.84
N LEU A 199 -10.56 -0.74 -32.45
CA LEU A 199 -10.16 -2.14 -32.32
C LEU A 199 -8.73 -2.33 -32.85
N LEU A 200 -8.39 -1.80 -34.02
CA LEU A 200 -7.05 -1.91 -34.60
C LEU A 200 -5.99 -1.25 -33.71
N GLN A 201 -6.29 -0.08 -33.14
CA GLN A 201 -5.41 0.57 -32.16
C GLN A 201 -5.24 -0.30 -30.90
N ALA A 202 -6.34 -0.81 -30.34
CA ALA A 202 -6.31 -1.67 -29.16
C ALA A 202 -5.54 -2.98 -29.41
N MET A 203 -5.62 -3.55 -30.62
CA MET A 203 -4.82 -4.72 -31.01
C MET A 203 -3.32 -4.39 -30.95
N LYS A 204 -2.90 -3.24 -31.51
CA LYS A 204 -1.50 -2.79 -31.43
C LYS A 204 -1.05 -2.60 -29.97
N GLU A 205 -1.85 -1.94 -29.16
CA GLU A 205 -1.57 -1.70 -27.74
C GLU A 205 -1.55 -2.99 -26.92
N CYS A 206 -2.29 -4.02 -27.34
CA CYS A 206 -2.28 -5.35 -26.73
C CYS A 206 -1.16 -6.26 -27.26
N GLY A 207 -0.26 -5.75 -28.12
CA GLY A 207 0.91 -6.48 -28.60
C GLY A 207 0.60 -7.53 -29.68
N TRP A 208 -0.47 -7.35 -30.46
CA TRP A 208 -0.73 -8.20 -31.62
C TRP A 208 0.32 -7.97 -32.71
N GLU A 209 0.78 -9.06 -33.33
CA GLU A 209 1.71 -9.03 -34.46
C GLU A 209 1.21 -8.16 -35.62
N GLU A 210 2.12 -7.42 -36.26
CA GLU A 210 1.78 -6.47 -37.34
C GLU A 210 1.01 -7.13 -38.49
N ASP A 211 1.37 -8.35 -38.86
CA ASP A 211 0.69 -9.12 -39.91
C ASP A 211 -0.80 -9.38 -39.58
N ARG A 212 -1.12 -9.61 -38.29
CA ARG A 212 -2.50 -9.88 -37.85
C ARG A 212 -3.33 -8.60 -37.84
N VAL A 213 -2.73 -7.50 -37.39
CA VAL A 213 -3.35 -6.16 -37.44
C VAL A 213 -3.55 -5.73 -38.89
N GLY A 214 -2.56 -5.97 -39.75
CA GLY A 214 -2.62 -5.70 -41.19
C GLY A 214 -3.71 -6.53 -41.88
N ALA A 215 -3.86 -7.81 -41.53
CA ALA A 215 -4.94 -8.65 -42.05
C ALA A 215 -6.33 -8.10 -41.69
N HIS A 216 -6.53 -7.62 -40.46
CA HIS A 216 -7.78 -6.97 -40.05
C HIS A 216 -8.02 -5.66 -40.82
N LEU A 217 -6.99 -4.82 -40.93
CA LEU A 217 -7.11 -3.56 -41.69
C LEU A 217 -7.54 -3.82 -43.14
N GLN A 218 -6.87 -4.76 -43.81
CA GLN A 218 -7.21 -5.12 -45.19
C GLN A 218 -8.61 -5.73 -45.32
N PHE A 219 -9.01 -6.57 -44.35
CA PHE A 219 -10.36 -7.10 -44.29
C PHE A 219 -11.42 -5.99 -44.26
N TRP A 220 -11.28 -5.01 -43.37
CA TRP A 220 -12.21 -3.87 -43.28
C TRP A 220 -12.21 -3.04 -44.56
N MET A 221 -11.03 -2.77 -45.14
CA MET A 221 -10.93 -2.05 -46.41
C MET A 221 -11.65 -2.79 -47.54
N ASN A 222 -11.52 -4.11 -47.62
CA ASN A 222 -12.18 -4.92 -48.64
C ASN A 222 -13.70 -4.90 -48.47
N LEU A 223 -14.21 -4.99 -47.23
CA LEU A 223 -15.65 -4.85 -46.96
C LEU A 223 -16.19 -3.46 -47.32
N SER A 224 -15.44 -2.40 -47.00
CA SER A 224 -15.83 -1.02 -47.33
C SER A 224 -15.81 -0.74 -48.84
N ALA A 225 -14.94 -1.42 -49.59
CA ALA A 225 -14.81 -1.28 -51.05
C ALA A 225 -15.73 -2.23 -51.84
N HIS A 226 -16.40 -3.17 -51.16
CA HIS A 226 -17.26 -4.16 -51.80
C HIS A 226 -18.47 -3.50 -52.46
N GLU A 227 -18.89 -3.96 -53.64
CA GLU A 227 -20.02 -3.38 -54.39
C GLU A 227 -21.32 -3.34 -53.57
N TRP A 228 -21.60 -4.40 -52.79
CA TRP A 228 -22.77 -4.48 -51.90
C TRP A 228 -22.79 -3.39 -50.83
N ARG A 229 -21.66 -2.76 -50.51
CA ARG A 229 -21.61 -1.63 -49.58
C ARG A 229 -22.32 -0.40 -50.14
N HIS A 230 -22.34 -0.28 -51.46
CA HIS A 230 -22.90 0.84 -52.23
C HIS A 230 -24.22 0.49 -52.92
N ASP A 231 -24.73 -0.73 -52.70
CA ASP A 231 -26.00 -1.17 -53.24
C ASP A 231 -27.18 -0.37 -52.61
N PRO A 232 -28.17 0.04 -53.41
CA PRO A 232 -29.37 0.69 -52.88
C PRO A 232 -30.20 -0.22 -51.96
N GLU A 233 -30.10 -1.54 -52.10
CA GLU A 233 -30.81 -2.52 -51.28
C GLU A 233 -30.15 -2.71 -49.91
N ASP A 234 -30.97 -2.73 -48.87
CA ASP A 234 -30.46 -2.89 -47.50
C ASP A 234 -29.96 -4.31 -47.22
N ALA A 235 -30.52 -5.31 -47.92
CA ALA A 235 -30.18 -6.72 -47.74
C ALA A 235 -28.70 -7.02 -48.06
N ALA A 236 -28.17 -6.44 -49.14
CA ALA A 236 -26.77 -6.63 -49.54
C ALA A 236 -25.79 -6.06 -48.50
N ARG A 237 -26.12 -4.88 -47.95
CA ARG A 237 -25.35 -4.26 -46.86
C ARG A 237 -25.44 -5.06 -45.57
N GLN A 238 -26.61 -5.63 -45.27
CA GLN A 238 -26.83 -6.49 -44.12
C GLN A 238 -26.06 -7.81 -44.23
N ALA A 239 -25.99 -8.41 -45.43
CA ALA A 239 -25.21 -9.61 -45.68
C ALA A 239 -23.72 -9.41 -45.38
N LEU A 240 -23.15 -8.26 -45.76
CA LEU A 240 -21.77 -7.89 -45.40
C LEU A 240 -21.56 -7.76 -43.87
N ILE A 241 -22.56 -7.22 -43.14
CA ILE A 241 -22.51 -7.11 -41.67
C ILE A 241 -22.53 -8.50 -41.01
N VAL A 242 -23.37 -9.41 -41.51
CA VAL A 242 -23.42 -10.79 -41.02
C VAL A 242 -22.15 -11.54 -41.38
N TYR A 243 -21.61 -11.33 -42.58
CA TYR A 243 -20.34 -11.90 -43.03
C TYR A 243 -19.21 -11.50 -42.10
N GLN A 244 -19.10 -10.20 -41.79
CA GLN A 244 -18.02 -9.73 -40.93
C GLN A 244 -18.10 -10.31 -39.52
N ALA A 245 -19.30 -10.36 -38.94
CA ALA A 245 -19.52 -10.91 -37.61
C ALA A 245 -19.11 -12.39 -37.55
N THR A 246 -19.49 -13.15 -38.58
CA THR A 246 -19.24 -14.58 -38.68
C THR A 246 -17.76 -14.89 -38.87
N TYR A 247 -17.12 -14.26 -39.86
CA TYR A 247 -15.75 -14.58 -40.23
C TYR A 247 -14.72 -14.02 -39.26
N ARG A 248 -14.98 -12.88 -38.61
CA ARG A 248 -14.14 -12.35 -37.54
C ARG A 248 -14.17 -13.27 -36.31
N ARG A 249 -15.35 -13.77 -35.92
CA ARG A 249 -15.48 -14.76 -34.84
C ARG A 249 -14.75 -16.05 -35.20
N ARG A 250 -15.02 -16.62 -36.37
CA ARG A 250 -14.37 -17.84 -36.85
C ARG A 250 -12.85 -17.69 -36.92
N TRP A 251 -12.35 -16.53 -37.30
CA TRP A 251 -10.91 -16.26 -37.31
C TRP A 251 -10.31 -16.37 -35.91
N HIS A 252 -10.93 -15.73 -34.90
CA HIS A 252 -10.50 -15.84 -33.51
C HIS A 252 -10.57 -17.29 -32.99
N ASP A 253 -11.66 -18.01 -33.30
CA ASP A 253 -11.87 -19.39 -32.83
C ASP A 253 -10.87 -20.39 -33.45
N THR A 254 -10.30 -20.07 -34.62
CA THR A 254 -9.33 -20.93 -35.32
C THR A 254 -7.87 -20.56 -35.07
N LEU A 255 -7.60 -19.50 -34.29
CA LEU A 255 -6.23 -19.09 -33.97
C LEU A 255 -5.45 -20.22 -33.30
N GLY A 256 -4.21 -20.43 -33.77
CA GLY A 256 -3.32 -21.48 -33.24
C GLY A 256 -3.68 -22.89 -33.68
N THR A 257 -4.65 -23.06 -34.58
CA THR A 257 -5.03 -24.36 -35.16
C THR A 257 -4.61 -24.47 -36.62
N ALA A 258 -4.58 -25.69 -37.15
CA ALA A 258 -4.34 -25.94 -38.58
C ALA A 258 -5.42 -25.33 -39.50
N SER A 259 -6.58 -24.99 -38.94
CA SER A 259 -7.70 -24.37 -39.65
C SER A 259 -7.65 -22.84 -39.64
N SER A 260 -6.59 -22.24 -39.09
CA SER A 260 -6.40 -20.78 -39.12
C SER A 260 -6.27 -20.27 -40.55
N PHE A 261 -6.77 -19.07 -40.81
CA PHE A 261 -6.77 -18.46 -42.13
C PHE A 261 -6.45 -16.96 -42.05
N ASN A 262 -6.17 -16.35 -43.20
CA ASN A 262 -5.93 -14.92 -43.27
C ASN A 262 -7.25 -14.18 -43.52
N LEU A 263 -7.68 -13.39 -42.55
CA LEU A 263 -8.95 -12.66 -42.58
C LEU A 263 -9.06 -11.68 -43.76
N LYS A 264 -7.95 -11.24 -44.35
CA LYS A 264 -7.97 -10.25 -45.44
C LYS A 264 -8.66 -10.74 -46.72
N TYR A 265 -8.75 -12.05 -46.94
CA TYR A 265 -9.37 -12.61 -48.14
C TYR A 265 -10.86 -12.81 -47.89
N LEU A 266 -11.70 -12.10 -48.65
CA LEU A 266 -13.14 -12.32 -48.66
C LEU A 266 -13.44 -13.60 -49.45
N ASP A 267 -14.28 -14.45 -48.89
CA ASP A 267 -14.82 -15.64 -49.53
C ASP A 267 -16.17 -15.26 -50.14
N GLU A 268 -16.14 -14.86 -51.41
CA GLU A 268 -17.32 -14.45 -52.18
C GLU A 268 -18.39 -15.56 -52.24
N GLU A 269 -17.96 -16.82 -52.33
CA GLU A 269 -18.91 -17.94 -52.34
C GLU A 269 -19.63 -18.10 -51.01
N ALA A 270 -18.95 -17.84 -49.90
CA ALA A 270 -19.58 -17.85 -48.60
C ALA A 270 -20.44 -16.61 -48.36
N LEU A 271 -20.04 -15.44 -48.87
CA LEU A 271 -20.81 -14.20 -48.77
C LEU A 271 -22.17 -14.31 -49.48
N ILE A 272 -22.22 -14.97 -50.64
CA ILE A 272 -23.47 -15.23 -51.39
C ILE A 272 -24.41 -16.21 -50.66
N LYS A 273 -23.87 -17.03 -49.76
CA LYS A 273 -24.65 -18.06 -49.03
C LYS A 273 -25.22 -17.57 -47.69
N ILE A 274 -24.91 -16.33 -47.30
CA ILE A 274 -25.48 -15.66 -46.12
C ILE A 274 -26.89 -15.18 -46.43
#